data_AF-A0A4Q6C2C0-F1
#
_entry.id   AF-A0A4Q6C2C0-F1
#
_cell.length_a   1.000
_cell.length_b   1.000
_cell.length_c   1.000
_cell.angle_alpha   90.00
_cell.angle_beta   90.00
_cell.angle_gamma   90.00
#
_symmetry.space_group_name_H-M   'P 1'
#
loop_
_entity.id
_entity.type
_entity.pdbx_description
1 polymer ?
#
loop_
_entity_poly.entity_id
_entity_poly.type
_entity_poly.pdbx_seq_one_letter_code
_entity_poly.pdbx_strand_id
1 'polypeptide(L)'
;VNTSMAQLIAEELECDWTKIRSVSSGVSPVYNHTQFGAIQMTGGSTALNSSWDQHLLLGAQMREMLKSAAATRWGVKVSEVKASKGMVTHPKKGSLTYGELAEEANKLPLPEKPPMKDPKDYKIIGQSLKRVDAPAKTNGTAIFGIDVKVPGMIYAVVARPPLAGSKLKSMKESDAKKVRGVIDVVKFEDRVAVLAKNTYAAIKGREVLNAQWDVSANKDISDTSLMTSFKEKAKTTGLVAEKRGDAAAALSKAKSKAIYEYEFPFLAHAPMEPLNCTITFDGKKAEAWSGFQMPTTDRAAIAQVLGLKPVRGRKFRKTCRKKF
;
A
#
# COMPACT_ATOMS: atom_id res chain seq x y z
N VAL A 1 -7.85 -5.02 5.63
CA VAL A 1 -8.05 -3.89 4.69
C VAL A 1 -8.80 -4.34 3.44
N ASN A 2 -8.22 -5.12 2.52
CA ASN A 2 -8.88 -5.54 1.26
C ASN A 2 -10.28 -6.17 1.45
N THR A 3 -10.42 -7.18 2.32
CA THR A 3 -11.69 -7.87 2.55
C THR A 3 -12.74 -6.96 3.17
N SER A 4 -12.41 -6.31 4.30
CA SER A 4 -13.39 -5.51 5.06
C SER A 4 -13.87 -4.28 4.29
N MET A 5 -12.98 -3.58 3.57
CA MET A 5 -13.40 -2.45 2.72
C MET A 5 -14.30 -2.93 1.57
N ALA A 6 -14.02 -4.10 1.01
CA ALA A 6 -14.88 -4.69 -0.01
C ALA A 6 -16.25 -5.08 0.55
N GLN A 7 -16.33 -5.55 1.80
CA GLN A 7 -17.61 -5.86 2.46
C GLN A 7 -18.50 -4.61 2.57
N LEU A 8 -17.93 -3.44 2.92
CA LEU A 8 -18.69 -2.18 3.00
C LEU A 8 -19.34 -1.81 1.67
N ILE A 9 -18.54 -1.83 0.59
CA ILE A 9 -19.06 -1.53 -0.75
C ILE A 9 -20.08 -2.59 -1.17
N ALA A 10 -19.77 -3.87 -0.97
CA ALA A 10 -20.61 -4.99 -1.39
C ALA A 10 -21.99 -5.00 -0.74
N GLU A 11 -22.03 -4.67 0.55
CA GLU A 11 -23.25 -4.60 1.34
C GLU A 11 -24.22 -3.61 0.71
N GLU A 12 -23.79 -2.35 0.57
CA GLU A 12 -24.65 -1.30 0.02
C GLU A 12 -24.89 -1.49 -1.48
N LEU A 13 -23.91 -1.99 -2.23
CA LEU A 13 -24.05 -2.23 -3.67
C LEU A 13 -24.97 -3.41 -4.00
N GLU A 14 -25.40 -4.21 -3.01
CA GLU A 14 -26.20 -5.43 -3.23
C GLU A 14 -25.45 -6.42 -4.16
N CYS A 15 -24.14 -6.59 -3.97
CA CYS A 15 -23.32 -7.47 -4.80
C CYS A 15 -23.25 -8.92 -4.26
N ASP A 16 -23.09 -9.86 -5.18
CA ASP A 16 -22.71 -11.24 -4.83
C ASP A 16 -21.24 -11.26 -4.37
N TRP A 17 -21.02 -11.54 -3.09
CA TRP A 17 -19.69 -11.61 -2.47
C TRP A 17 -18.72 -12.53 -3.23
N THR A 18 -19.22 -13.65 -3.78
CA THR A 18 -18.38 -14.65 -4.45
C THR A 18 -17.76 -14.14 -5.76
N LYS A 19 -18.26 -13.02 -6.30
CA LYS A 19 -17.80 -12.41 -7.56
C LYS A 19 -16.88 -11.21 -7.34
N ILE A 20 -16.62 -10.84 -6.09
CA ILE A 20 -15.81 -9.65 -5.77
C ILE A 20 -14.33 -9.93 -5.93
N ARG A 21 -13.63 -8.96 -6.51
CA ARG A 21 -12.18 -8.97 -6.68
C ARG A 21 -11.62 -7.65 -6.17
N SER A 22 -10.56 -7.73 -5.39
CA SER A 22 -9.78 -6.57 -4.97
C SER A 22 -8.56 -6.43 -5.87
N VAL A 23 -8.30 -5.22 -6.34
CA VAL A 23 -7.10 -4.88 -7.12
C VAL A 23 -6.43 -3.67 -6.51
N SER A 24 -5.10 -3.66 -6.50
CA SER A 24 -4.34 -2.50 -6.05
C SER A 24 -4.56 -1.32 -7.01
N SER A 25 -4.75 -0.14 -6.46
CA SER A 25 -4.82 1.09 -7.25
C SER A 25 -3.42 1.67 -7.49
N GLY A 26 -3.30 2.43 -8.58
CA GLY A 26 -2.18 3.38 -8.71
C GLY A 26 -2.39 4.60 -7.81
N VAL A 27 -1.33 5.41 -7.66
CA VAL A 27 -1.37 6.60 -6.80
C VAL A 27 -2.28 7.69 -7.39
N SER A 28 -3.34 8.03 -6.65
CA SER A 28 -4.29 9.08 -7.04
C SER A 28 -4.88 9.78 -5.82
N PRO A 29 -5.16 11.10 -5.88
CA PRO A 29 -5.80 11.82 -4.77
C PRO A 29 -7.13 11.23 -4.30
N VAL A 30 -7.86 10.53 -5.18
CA VAL A 30 -9.11 9.85 -4.81
C VAL A 30 -8.92 8.68 -3.83
N TYR A 31 -7.68 8.23 -3.66
CA TYR A 31 -7.30 7.17 -2.70
C TYR A 31 -6.52 7.72 -1.50
N ASN A 32 -6.52 9.03 -1.31
CA ASN A 32 -5.89 9.62 -0.13
C ASN A 32 -6.59 9.16 1.15
N HIS A 33 -5.79 8.95 2.19
CA HIS A 33 -6.25 8.52 3.48
C HIS A 33 -7.02 9.65 4.18
N THR A 34 -8.19 9.37 4.71
CA THR A 34 -9.07 10.40 5.31
C THR A 34 -8.47 11.01 6.60
N GLN A 35 -7.65 10.26 7.33
CA GLN A 35 -7.00 10.73 8.57
C GLN A 35 -5.57 11.28 8.39
N PHE A 36 -4.80 10.81 7.41
CA PHE A 36 -3.37 11.17 7.28
C PHE A 36 -3.13 12.27 6.24
N GLY A 37 -4.17 13.00 5.85
CA GLY A 37 -4.10 14.08 4.88
C GLY A 37 -3.99 13.59 3.44
N ALA A 38 -3.35 14.38 2.58
CA ALA A 38 -3.35 14.18 1.14
C ALA A 38 -2.39 13.08 0.63
N ILE A 39 -2.32 11.94 1.31
CA ILE A 39 -1.47 10.81 0.96
C ILE A 39 -2.25 9.49 0.94
N GLN A 40 -2.02 8.69 -0.09
CA GLN A 40 -2.41 7.28 -0.09
C GLN A 40 -1.41 6.48 0.74
N MET A 41 -1.88 5.92 1.86
CA MET A 41 -1.10 5.07 2.77
C MET A 41 -1.98 4.08 3.54
N THR A 42 -1.35 3.08 4.19
CA THR A 42 -1.99 2.23 5.19
C THR A 42 -1.16 2.19 6.47
N GLY A 43 -1.75 2.53 7.62
CA GLY A 43 -1.06 2.51 8.92
C GLY A 43 -2.00 2.67 10.11
N GLY A 44 -1.53 2.29 11.30
CA GLY A 44 -2.25 2.50 12.57
C GLY A 44 -3.63 1.84 12.67
N SER A 45 -3.93 0.82 11.86
CA SER A 45 -5.25 0.19 11.75
C SER A 45 -6.39 1.17 11.41
N THR A 46 -6.07 2.31 10.81
CA THR A 46 -7.02 3.41 10.59
C THR A 46 -7.82 3.29 9.30
N ALA A 47 -7.35 2.51 8.33
CA ALA A 47 -7.94 2.44 6.99
C ALA A 47 -9.44 2.13 7.00
N LEU A 48 -9.89 1.13 7.78
CA LEU A 48 -11.31 0.75 7.81
C LEU A 48 -12.16 1.78 8.57
N ASN A 49 -11.72 2.17 9.77
CA ASN A 49 -12.49 3.06 10.64
C ASN A 49 -12.67 4.45 10.00
N SER A 50 -11.57 5.00 9.46
CA SER A 50 -11.57 6.36 8.93
C SER A 50 -12.29 6.51 7.58
N SER A 51 -12.58 5.41 6.87
CA SER A 51 -13.28 5.43 5.58
C SER A 51 -14.58 4.64 5.57
N TRP A 52 -15.14 4.31 6.74
CA TRP A 52 -16.33 3.48 6.88
C TRP A 52 -17.52 4.04 6.10
N ASP A 53 -17.94 5.26 6.44
CA ASP A 53 -19.09 5.93 5.81
C ASP A 53 -18.86 6.18 4.32
N GLN A 54 -17.63 6.54 3.95
CA GLN A 54 -17.26 6.78 2.55
C GLN A 54 -17.49 5.53 1.68
N HIS A 55 -17.14 4.34 2.16
CA HIS A 55 -17.30 3.11 1.40
C HIS A 55 -18.75 2.62 1.32
N LEU A 56 -19.53 2.80 2.38
CA LEU A 56 -20.97 2.56 2.37
C LEU A 56 -21.67 3.47 1.36
N LEU A 57 -21.37 4.78 1.43
CA LEU A 57 -21.91 5.78 0.51
C LEU A 57 -21.61 5.42 -0.94
N LEU A 58 -20.35 5.04 -1.26
CA LEU A 58 -19.97 4.62 -2.62
C LEU A 58 -20.81 3.42 -3.10
N GLY A 59 -21.00 2.39 -2.26
CA GLY A 59 -21.83 1.25 -2.61
C GLY A 59 -23.28 1.64 -2.90
N ALA A 60 -23.87 2.50 -2.05
CA ALA A 60 -25.25 2.94 -2.19
C ALA A 60 -25.46 3.81 -3.43
N GLN A 61 -24.53 4.74 -3.69
CA GLN A 61 -24.53 5.58 -4.90
C GLN A 61 -24.49 4.73 -6.17
N MET A 62 -23.57 3.77 -6.23
CA MET A 62 -23.43 2.89 -7.38
C MET A 62 -24.69 2.04 -7.59
N ARG A 63 -25.31 1.52 -6.52
CA ARG A 63 -26.58 0.78 -6.60
C ARG A 63 -27.69 1.62 -7.23
N GLU A 64 -27.85 2.87 -6.78
CA GLU A 64 -28.90 3.77 -7.31
C GLU A 64 -28.62 4.19 -8.75
N MET A 65 -27.36 4.40 -9.15
CA MET A 65 -27.00 4.65 -10.54
C MET A 65 -27.35 3.45 -11.44
N LEU A 66 -27.09 2.23 -10.98
CA LEU A 66 -27.43 0.99 -11.70
C LEU A 66 -28.94 0.79 -11.83
N LYS A 67 -29.70 1.03 -10.75
CA LYS A 67 -31.17 0.99 -10.78
C LYS A 67 -31.74 2.05 -11.73
N SER A 68 -31.17 3.25 -11.73
CA SER A 68 -31.59 4.35 -12.59
C SER A 68 -31.35 4.03 -14.07
N ALA A 69 -30.18 3.48 -14.42
CA ALA A 69 -29.89 3.05 -15.78
C ALA A 69 -30.89 1.99 -16.28
N ALA A 70 -31.21 1.00 -15.44
CA ALA A 70 -32.20 -0.02 -15.79
C ALA A 70 -33.62 0.53 -15.91
N ALA A 71 -34.01 1.44 -15.01
CA ALA A 71 -35.31 2.10 -15.05
C ALA A 71 -35.48 2.89 -16.36
N THR A 72 -34.45 3.63 -16.78
CA THR A 72 -34.41 4.32 -18.08
C THR A 72 -34.53 3.33 -19.24
N ARG A 73 -33.75 2.24 -19.23
CA ARG A 73 -33.78 1.24 -20.30
C ARG A 73 -35.14 0.55 -20.43
N TRP A 74 -35.83 0.31 -19.32
CA TRP A 74 -37.13 -0.35 -19.29
C TRP A 74 -38.32 0.59 -19.45
N GLY A 75 -38.11 1.90 -19.34
CA GLY A 75 -39.18 2.91 -19.32
C GLY A 75 -40.09 2.80 -18.09
N VAL A 76 -39.51 2.53 -16.91
CA VAL A 76 -40.25 2.37 -15.64
C VAL A 76 -39.71 3.31 -14.56
N LYS A 77 -40.40 3.43 -13.42
CA LYS A 77 -39.89 4.23 -12.29
C LYS A 77 -38.77 3.49 -11.55
N VAL A 78 -37.76 4.22 -11.08
CA VAL A 78 -36.63 3.66 -10.30
C VAL A 78 -37.11 2.91 -9.04
N SER A 79 -38.21 3.36 -8.42
CA SER A 79 -38.83 2.71 -7.27
C SER A 79 -39.35 1.30 -7.55
N GLU A 80 -39.58 0.95 -8.81
CA GLU A 80 -40.04 -0.39 -9.23
C GLU A 80 -38.87 -1.36 -9.48
N VAL A 81 -37.63 -0.85 -9.50
CA VAL A 81 -36.41 -1.62 -9.75
C VAL A 81 -35.79 -2.06 -8.43
N LYS A 82 -35.57 -3.37 -8.27
CA LYS A 82 -34.90 -3.94 -7.09
C LYS A 82 -33.47 -4.33 -7.45
N ALA A 83 -32.54 -4.14 -6.53
CA ALA A 83 -31.14 -4.55 -6.66
C ALA A 83 -30.86 -5.73 -5.73
N SER A 84 -30.22 -6.79 -6.23
CA SER A 84 -29.76 -7.91 -5.42
C SER A 84 -28.72 -8.76 -6.17
N LYS A 85 -27.73 -9.27 -5.44
CA LYS A 85 -26.70 -10.22 -5.93
C LYS A 85 -26.02 -9.80 -7.24
N GLY A 86 -25.73 -8.50 -7.40
CA GLY A 86 -25.05 -7.96 -8.58
C GLY A 86 -25.94 -7.81 -9.82
N MET A 87 -27.26 -7.77 -9.62
CA MET A 87 -28.26 -7.62 -10.66
C MET A 87 -29.35 -6.65 -10.23
N VAL A 88 -30.05 -6.10 -11.21
CA VAL A 88 -31.32 -5.39 -11.00
C VAL A 88 -32.46 -6.18 -11.62
N THR A 89 -33.63 -6.13 -10.99
CA THR A 89 -34.82 -6.87 -11.41
C THR A 89 -36.06 -5.97 -11.41
N HIS A 90 -36.97 -6.29 -12.32
CA HIS A 90 -38.30 -5.67 -12.40
C HIS A 90 -39.35 -6.75 -12.73
N PRO A 91 -40.50 -6.81 -12.01
CA PRO A 91 -41.46 -7.91 -12.12
C PRO A 91 -41.95 -8.23 -13.54
N LYS A 92 -42.12 -7.20 -14.37
CA LYS A 92 -42.63 -7.34 -15.75
C LYS A 92 -41.56 -7.28 -16.85
N LYS A 93 -40.32 -6.92 -16.51
CA LYS A 93 -39.25 -6.63 -17.51
C LYS A 93 -38.07 -7.59 -17.42
N GLY A 94 -38.02 -8.42 -16.37
CA GLY A 94 -36.97 -9.41 -16.17
C GLY A 94 -35.82 -8.85 -15.34
N SER A 95 -34.60 -9.22 -15.70
CA SER A 95 -33.38 -8.89 -14.96
C SER A 95 -32.27 -8.41 -15.89
N LEU A 96 -31.39 -7.56 -15.35
CA LEU A 96 -30.16 -7.12 -16.00
C LEU A 96 -29.02 -7.23 -14.99
N THR A 97 -27.86 -7.69 -15.44
CA THR A 97 -26.65 -7.70 -14.63
C THR A 97 -26.08 -6.28 -14.50
N TYR A 98 -25.32 -6.02 -13.44
CA TYR A 98 -24.60 -4.75 -13.30
C TYR A 98 -23.61 -4.52 -14.45
N GLY A 99 -23.04 -5.60 -15.01
CA GLY A 99 -22.12 -5.50 -16.15
C GLY A 99 -22.78 -4.95 -17.41
N GLU A 100 -24.03 -5.33 -17.68
CA GLU A 100 -24.82 -4.82 -18.83
C GLU A 100 -25.21 -3.35 -18.70
N LEU A 101 -25.19 -2.81 -17.47
CA LEU A 101 -25.61 -1.45 -17.15
C LEU A 101 -24.45 -0.51 -16.82
N ALA A 102 -23.24 -1.03 -16.60
CA ALA A 102 -22.11 -0.27 -16.08
C ALA A 102 -21.77 0.99 -16.90
N GLU A 103 -21.73 0.87 -18.24
CA GLU A 103 -21.42 1.99 -19.13
C GLU A 103 -22.53 3.05 -19.18
N GLU A 104 -23.79 2.66 -18.99
CA GLU A 104 -24.93 3.59 -18.92
C GLU A 104 -24.99 4.28 -17.56
N ALA A 105 -24.86 3.50 -16.48
CA ALA A 105 -24.83 4.01 -15.12
C ALA A 105 -23.70 5.04 -14.94
N ASN A 106 -22.51 4.79 -15.51
CA ASN A 106 -21.36 5.71 -15.43
C ASN A 106 -21.60 7.07 -16.11
N LYS A 107 -22.66 7.24 -16.90
CA LYS A 107 -23.04 8.52 -17.52
C LYS A 107 -24.06 9.31 -16.67
N LEU A 108 -24.62 8.70 -15.65
CA LEU A 108 -25.61 9.32 -14.77
C LEU A 108 -24.93 10.17 -13.69
N PRO A 109 -25.61 11.22 -13.19
CA PRO A 109 -25.09 11.98 -12.06
C PRO A 109 -24.97 11.10 -10.82
N LEU A 110 -23.95 11.37 -10.00
CA LEU A 110 -23.75 10.71 -8.72
C LEU A 110 -24.79 11.22 -7.71
N PRO A 111 -25.64 10.36 -7.10
CA PRO A 111 -26.59 10.81 -6.09
C PRO A 111 -25.86 11.25 -4.82
N GLU A 112 -26.08 12.48 -4.35
CA GLU A 112 -25.39 12.94 -3.13
C GLU A 112 -25.85 12.22 -1.86
N LYS A 113 -27.14 11.89 -1.78
CA LYS A 113 -27.78 11.29 -0.61
C LYS A 113 -28.62 10.07 -1.04
N PRO A 114 -27.99 8.97 -1.50
CA PRO A 114 -28.75 7.77 -1.82
C PRO A 114 -29.37 7.19 -0.54
N PRO A 115 -30.49 6.46 -0.63
CA PRO A 115 -30.97 5.64 0.48
C PRO A 115 -29.86 4.67 0.90
N MET A 116 -29.61 4.54 2.20
CA MET A 116 -28.66 3.56 2.75
C MET A 116 -29.43 2.48 3.51
N LYS A 117 -28.82 1.31 3.66
CA LYS A 117 -29.42 0.22 4.43
C LYS A 117 -29.34 0.52 5.92
N ASP A 118 -30.36 0.07 6.65
CA ASP A 118 -30.29 0.00 8.11
C ASP A 118 -29.28 -1.10 8.49
N PRO A 119 -28.38 -0.88 9.48
CA PRO A 119 -27.45 -1.90 9.94
C PRO A 119 -28.09 -3.25 10.29
N LYS A 120 -29.36 -3.27 10.73
CA LYS A 120 -30.08 -4.53 11.00
C LYS A 120 -30.35 -5.36 9.74
N ASP A 121 -30.34 -4.73 8.57
CA ASP A 121 -30.60 -5.34 7.27
C ASP A 121 -29.31 -5.77 6.55
N TYR A 122 -28.15 -5.58 7.19
CA TYR A 122 -26.86 -6.01 6.64
C TYR A 122 -26.75 -7.54 6.54
N LYS A 123 -26.20 -8.01 5.42
CA LYS A 123 -26.07 -9.45 5.09
C LYS A 123 -24.62 -9.92 4.92
N ILE A 124 -23.70 -8.99 4.69
CA ILE A 124 -22.28 -9.18 4.39
C ILE A 124 -21.41 -8.60 5.50
N ILE A 125 -21.74 -7.39 5.98
CA ILE A 125 -21.02 -6.75 7.10
C ILE A 125 -21.26 -7.57 8.38
N GLY A 126 -20.22 -7.74 9.19
CA GLY A 126 -20.27 -8.55 10.42
C GLY A 126 -20.13 -10.06 10.20
N GLN A 127 -20.20 -10.54 8.95
CA GLN A 127 -20.04 -11.96 8.64
C GLN A 127 -18.56 -12.36 8.51
N SER A 128 -18.25 -13.58 8.96
CA SER A 128 -16.93 -14.21 8.81
C SER A 128 -16.78 -14.83 7.41
N LEU A 129 -16.55 -13.98 6.42
CA LEU A 129 -16.42 -14.39 5.01
C LEU A 129 -14.98 -14.76 4.64
N LYS A 130 -14.82 -15.68 3.67
CA LYS A 130 -13.50 -15.98 3.10
C LYS A 130 -12.87 -14.72 2.51
N ARG A 131 -11.59 -14.50 2.79
CA ARG A 131 -10.85 -13.32 2.33
C ARG A 131 -10.76 -13.29 0.80
N VAL A 132 -10.97 -12.12 0.22
CA VAL A 132 -10.91 -11.91 -1.25
C VAL A 132 -9.52 -12.18 -1.84
N ASP A 133 -8.46 -12.08 -1.04
CA ASP A 133 -7.07 -12.32 -1.44
C ASP A 133 -6.58 -13.74 -1.12
N ALA A 134 -7.37 -14.55 -0.41
CA ALA A 134 -6.93 -15.89 0.02
C ALA A 134 -6.69 -16.85 -1.14
N PRO A 135 -7.58 -16.99 -2.15
CA PRO A 135 -7.40 -18.00 -3.19
C PRO A 135 -6.04 -17.91 -3.89
N ALA A 136 -5.60 -16.69 -4.24
CA ALA A 136 -4.32 -16.47 -4.92
C ALA A 136 -3.11 -16.80 -4.03
N LYS A 137 -3.23 -16.55 -2.72
CA LYS A 137 -2.15 -16.80 -1.75
C LYS A 137 -2.02 -18.28 -1.36
N THR A 138 -3.11 -19.05 -1.45
CA THR A 138 -3.11 -20.47 -1.09
C THR A 138 -2.79 -21.40 -2.25
N ASN A 139 -2.89 -20.93 -3.50
CA ASN A 139 -2.62 -21.73 -4.70
C ASN A 139 -1.36 -21.30 -5.47
N GLY A 140 -0.55 -20.40 -4.90
CA GLY A 140 0.70 -19.92 -5.51
C GLY A 140 0.53 -18.98 -6.71
N THR A 141 -0.68 -18.47 -6.98
CA THR A 141 -0.92 -17.55 -8.12
C THR A 141 -0.83 -16.07 -7.74
N ALA A 142 -0.66 -15.75 -6.45
CA ALA A 142 -0.39 -14.39 -6.00
C ALA A 142 0.96 -13.90 -6.54
N ILE A 143 0.96 -12.70 -7.12
CA ILE A 143 2.16 -12.03 -7.61
C ILE A 143 2.59 -11.00 -6.56
N PHE A 144 3.76 -11.21 -5.97
CA PHE A 144 4.42 -10.28 -5.06
C PHE A 144 5.39 -9.38 -5.82
N GLY A 145 5.96 -8.37 -5.15
CA GLY A 145 6.88 -7.43 -5.79
C GLY A 145 8.09 -8.14 -6.40
N ILE A 146 8.59 -9.17 -5.70
CA ILE A 146 9.75 -9.97 -6.12
C ILE A 146 9.49 -10.84 -7.36
N ASP A 147 8.21 -11.17 -7.63
CA ASP A 147 7.81 -12.03 -8.74
C ASP A 147 7.72 -11.26 -10.07
N VAL A 148 7.67 -9.93 -10.02
CA VAL A 148 7.51 -9.09 -11.21
C VAL A 148 8.70 -9.28 -12.16
N LYS A 149 8.37 -9.56 -13.43
CA LYS A 149 9.33 -9.66 -14.53
C LYS A 149 8.98 -8.67 -15.62
N VAL A 150 9.98 -7.98 -16.16
CA VAL A 150 9.83 -7.03 -17.26
C VAL A 150 10.79 -7.39 -18.41
N PRO A 151 10.46 -7.07 -19.67
CA PRO A 151 11.37 -7.32 -20.79
C PRO A 151 12.73 -6.64 -20.57
N GLY A 152 13.82 -7.38 -20.80
CA GLY A 152 15.19 -6.87 -20.64
C GLY A 152 15.61 -6.61 -19.18
N MET A 153 14.87 -7.13 -18.19
CA MET A 153 15.18 -6.94 -16.77
C MET A 153 16.61 -7.37 -16.42
N ILE A 154 17.34 -6.46 -15.77
CA ILE A 154 18.58 -6.75 -15.06
C ILE A 154 18.32 -6.74 -13.55
N TYR A 155 19.23 -7.37 -12.80
CA TYR A 155 19.10 -7.55 -11.36
C TYR A 155 20.21 -6.79 -10.66
N ALA A 156 19.84 -5.99 -9.67
CA ALA A 156 20.76 -5.21 -8.86
C ALA A 156 20.81 -5.76 -7.43
N VAL A 157 22.02 -6.03 -6.93
CA VAL A 157 22.25 -6.33 -5.51
C VAL A 157 23.20 -5.29 -4.94
N VAL A 158 22.78 -4.64 -3.86
CA VAL A 158 23.53 -3.54 -3.26
C VAL A 158 24.37 -4.05 -2.09
N ALA A 159 25.68 -3.75 -2.14
CA ALA A 159 26.59 -3.78 -1.01
C ALA A 159 26.37 -2.51 -0.17
N ARG A 160 26.13 -2.67 1.12
CA ARG A 160 25.84 -1.58 2.06
C ARG A 160 26.86 -1.62 3.20
N PRO A 161 27.18 -0.46 3.81
CA PRO A 161 28.00 -0.44 5.00
C PRO A 161 27.34 -1.23 6.15
N PRO A 162 28.15 -1.82 7.05
CA PRO A 162 27.63 -2.54 8.21
C PRO A 162 27.02 -1.59 9.26
N LEU A 163 27.48 -0.33 9.32
CA LEU A 163 26.91 0.70 10.18
C LEU A 163 26.39 1.88 9.33
N ALA A 164 25.28 2.46 9.74
CA ALA A 164 24.76 3.66 9.09
C ALA A 164 25.80 4.79 9.16
N GLY A 165 25.92 5.59 8.10
CA GLY A 165 26.87 6.72 8.05
C GLY A 165 28.34 6.37 7.75
N SER A 166 28.71 5.08 7.72
CA SER A 166 30.08 4.66 7.35
C SER A 166 30.43 5.01 5.92
N LYS A 167 31.72 5.30 5.68
CA LYS A 167 32.24 5.75 4.39
C LYS A 167 32.89 4.64 3.59
N LEU A 168 32.62 4.56 2.28
CA LEU A 168 33.26 3.53 1.44
C LEU A 168 34.74 3.87 1.26
N LYS A 169 35.63 3.03 1.78
CA LYS A 169 37.08 3.21 1.73
C LYS A 169 37.69 2.60 0.48
N SER A 170 37.32 1.37 0.14
CA SER A 170 37.84 0.68 -1.04
C SER A 170 36.91 -0.43 -1.52
N MET A 171 37.09 -0.86 -2.77
CA MET A 171 36.40 -2.00 -3.37
C MET A 171 37.24 -2.61 -4.49
N LYS A 172 37.02 -3.89 -4.80
CA LYS A 172 37.62 -4.60 -5.94
C LYS A 172 36.61 -4.78 -7.07
N GLU A 173 36.34 -3.69 -7.78
CA GLU A 173 35.36 -3.67 -8.88
C GLU A 173 35.66 -4.72 -9.96
N SER A 174 36.94 -4.87 -10.31
CA SER A 174 37.40 -5.82 -11.33
C SER A 174 37.06 -7.27 -10.98
N ASP A 175 37.03 -7.63 -9.70
CA ASP A 175 36.76 -9.01 -9.28
C ASP A 175 35.28 -9.34 -9.44
N ALA A 176 34.40 -8.38 -9.13
CA ALA A 176 32.98 -8.51 -9.43
C ALA A 176 32.71 -8.65 -10.94
N LYS A 177 33.40 -7.85 -11.78
CA LYS A 177 33.26 -7.90 -13.25
C LYS A 177 33.75 -9.22 -13.89
N LYS A 178 34.60 -10.00 -13.21
CA LYS A 178 35.01 -11.35 -13.65
C LYS A 178 33.93 -12.41 -13.43
N VAL A 179 32.93 -12.15 -12.57
CA VAL A 179 31.86 -13.10 -12.30
C VAL A 179 30.93 -13.21 -13.51
N ARG A 180 30.80 -14.42 -14.07
CA ARG A 180 29.96 -14.68 -15.24
C ARG A 180 28.52 -14.21 -15.00
N GLY A 181 28.05 -13.31 -15.86
CA GLY A 181 26.70 -12.77 -15.83
C GLY A 181 26.58 -11.42 -15.12
N VAL A 182 27.62 -10.95 -14.43
CA VAL A 182 27.74 -9.55 -14.02
C VAL A 182 27.86 -8.69 -15.29
N ILE A 183 27.11 -7.59 -15.30
CA ILE A 183 27.03 -6.63 -16.40
C ILE A 183 27.88 -5.42 -16.04
N ASP A 184 27.66 -4.87 -14.84
CA ASP A 184 28.36 -3.68 -14.38
C ASP A 184 28.35 -3.55 -12.86
N VAL A 185 29.15 -2.62 -12.35
CA VAL A 185 29.26 -2.27 -10.94
C VAL A 185 29.18 -0.75 -10.82
N VAL A 186 28.20 -0.25 -10.09
CA VAL A 186 27.92 1.19 -9.97
C VAL A 186 28.06 1.61 -8.51
N LYS A 187 29.01 2.52 -8.24
CA LYS A 187 29.12 3.20 -6.95
C LYS A 187 28.10 4.34 -6.87
N PHE A 188 27.41 4.46 -5.74
CA PHE A 188 26.54 5.58 -5.45
C PHE A 188 26.62 5.89 -3.95
N GLU A 189 26.98 7.14 -3.62
CA GLU A 189 27.33 7.53 -2.25
C GLU A 189 28.39 6.57 -1.66
N ASP A 190 28.11 6.02 -0.49
CA ASP A 190 28.93 5.04 0.24
C ASP A 190 28.46 3.59 0.00
N ARG A 191 27.77 3.33 -1.12
CA ARG A 191 27.19 2.02 -1.48
C ARG A 191 27.62 1.62 -2.88
N VAL A 192 27.48 0.33 -3.17
CA VAL A 192 27.84 -0.23 -4.48
C VAL A 192 26.76 -1.19 -4.97
N ALA A 193 26.22 -0.95 -6.16
CA ALA A 193 25.28 -1.85 -6.82
C ALA A 193 26.03 -2.74 -7.81
N VAL A 194 25.85 -4.05 -7.69
CA VAL A 194 26.28 -5.02 -8.70
C VAL A 194 25.09 -5.36 -9.59
N LEU A 195 25.22 -5.09 -10.88
CA LEU A 195 24.19 -5.31 -11.89
C LEU A 195 24.50 -6.60 -12.65
N ALA A 196 23.52 -7.48 -12.81
CA ALA A 196 23.72 -8.76 -13.48
C ALA A 196 22.49 -9.25 -14.26
N LYS A 197 22.68 -10.26 -15.10
CA LYS A 197 21.62 -10.91 -15.89
C LYS A 197 20.64 -11.74 -15.04
N ASN A 198 21.02 -12.08 -13.80
CA ASN A 198 20.17 -12.80 -12.84
C ASN A 198 20.61 -12.50 -11.40
N THR A 199 19.73 -12.75 -10.43
CA THR A 199 19.97 -12.47 -9.01
C THR A 199 21.20 -13.21 -8.47
N TYR A 200 21.43 -14.46 -8.87
CA TYR A 200 22.56 -15.26 -8.37
C TYR A 200 23.90 -14.64 -8.75
N ALA A 201 24.07 -14.25 -10.02
CA ALA A 201 25.29 -13.58 -10.50
C ALA A 201 25.51 -12.23 -9.80
N ALA A 202 24.46 -11.45 -9.54
CA ALA A 202 24.58 -10.20 -8.79
C ALA A 202 25.01 -10.44 -7.33
N ILE A 203 24.47 -11.47 -6.66
CA ILE A 203 24.90 -11.86 -5.30
C ILE A 203 26.37 -12.27 -5.30
N LYS A 204 26.78 -13.14 -6.24
CA LYS A 204 28.17 -13.59 -6.35
C LYS A 204 29.14 -12.47 -6.68
N GLY A 205 28.77 -11.57 -7.59
CA GLY A 205 29.56 -10.37 -7.87
C GLY A 205 29.70 -9.47 -6.64
N ARG A 206 28.64 -9.30 -5.84
CA ARG A 206 28.71 -8.54 -4.58
C ARG A 206 29.64 -9.19 -3.56
N GLU A 207 29.58 -10.52 -3.40
CA GLU A 207 30.40 -11.26 -2.44
C GLU A 207 31.91 -11.07 -2.70
N VAL A 208 32.33 -11.06 -3.96
CA VAL A 208 33.76 -10.92 -4.33
C VAL A 208 34.23 -9.46 -4.43
N LEU A 209 33.33 -8.49 -4.26
CA LEU A 209 33.64 -7.07 -4.35
C LEU A 209 34.60 -6.61 -3.25
N ASN A 210 34.65 -7.33 -2.12
CA ASN A 210 35.50 -7.06 -0.96
C ASN A 210 35.49 -5.56 -0.58
N ALA A 211 34.30 -4.96 -0.52
CA ALA A 211 34.18 -3.57 -0.13
C ALA A 211 34.55 -3.39 1.34
N GLN A 212 35.32 -2.36 1.60
CA GLN A 212 35.75 -1.96 2.93
C GLN A 212 35.14 -0.60 3.25
N TRP A 213 34.54 -0.49 4.43
CA TRP A 213 33.96 0.75 4.93
C TRP A 213 34.72 1.23 6.16
N ASP A 214 34.91 2.53 6.24
CA ASP A 214 35.33 3.20 7.45
C ASP A 214 34.14 3.37 8.39
N VAL A 215 34.19 2.64 9.51
CA VAL A 215 33.15 2.59 10.54
C VAL A 215 33.49 3.47 11.75
N SER A 216 34.63 4.15 11.76
CA SER A 216 35.20 4.84 12.92
C SER A 216 34.24 5.84 13.57
N ALA A 217 33.49 6.59 12.77
CA ALA A 217 32.53 7.60 13.26
C ALA A 217 31.41 7.01 14.15
N ASN A 218 31.08 5.73 13.99
CA ASN A 218 29.95 5.09 14.64
C ASN A 218 30.33 3.79 15.36
N LYS A 219 31.64 3.56 15.61
CA LYS A 219 32.16 2.30 16.18
C LYS A 219 31.62 1.99 17.59
N ASP A 220 31.24 3.01 18.34
CA ASP A 220 30.78 2.89 19.73
C ASP A 220 29.25 2.76 19.83
N ILE A 221 28.53 2.77 18.69
CA ILE A 221 27.08 2.55 18.67
C ILE A 221 26.79 1.09 19.02
N SER A 222 26.04 0.92 20.11
CA SER A 222 25.53 -0.36 20.62
C SER A 222 24.11 -0.17 21.17
N ASP A 223 23.38 -1.27 21.33
CA ASP A 223 22.05 -1.26 21.97
C ASP A 223 22.10 -0.57 23.35
N THR A 224 23.14 -0.84 24.14
CA THR A 224 23.36 -0.19 25.44
C THR A 224 23.53 1.32 25.30
N SER A 225 24.43 1.79 24.42
CA SER A 225 24.66 3.23 24.23
C SER A 225 23.41 3.98 23.74
N LEU A 226 22.64 3.35 22.84
CA LEU A 226 21.41 3.92 22.30
C LEU A 226 20.33 3.99 23.37
N MET A 227 20.16 2.92 24.16
CA MET A 227 19.17 2.89 25.23
C MET A 227 19.50 3.91 26.33
N THR A 228 20.77 4.02 26.73
CA THR A 228 21.21 5.09 27.64
C THR A 228 20.87 6.47 27.09
N SER A 229 21.13 6.71 25.80
CA SER A 229 20.77 7.98 25.16
C SER A 229 19.26 8.24 25.16
N PHE A 230 18.43 7.22 24.94
CA PHE A 230 16.98 7.34 24.97
C PHE A 230 16.45 7.64 26.38
N LYS A 231 17.00 7.00 27.41
CA LYS A 231 16.66 7.29 28.81
C LYS A 231 17.00 8.73 29.20
N GLU A 232 18.17 9.22 28.82
CA GLU A 232 18.53 10.62 29.09
C GLU A 232 17.61 11.60 28.35
N LYS A 233 17.28 11.31 27.07
CA LYS A 233 16.31 12.12 26.31
C LYS A 233 14.90 12.08 26.93
N ALA A 234 14.46 10.95 27.47
CA ALA A 234 13.14 10.81 28.08
C ALA A 234 12.96 11.66 29.35
N LYS A 235 14.06 12.07 30.00
CA LYS A 235 14.04 13.02 31.13
C LYS A 235 13.80 14.47 30.71
N THR A 236 13.91 14.78 29.41
CA THR A 236 13.72 16.13 28.86
C THR A 236 12.27 16.35 28.41
N THR A 237 11.91 17.60 28.10
CA THR A 237 10.57 17.92 27.59
C THR A 237 10.36 17.29 26.21
N GLY A 238 9.46 16.30 26.15
CA GLY A 238 9.04 15.67 24.91
C GLY A 238 7.96 16.45 24.14
N LEU A 239 7.65 15.97 22.95
CA LEU A 239 6.50 16.46 22.19
C LEU A 239 5.18 16.04 22.87
N VAL A 240 4.20 16.94 22.91
CA VAL A 240 2.87 16.63 23.45
C VAL A 240 2.14 15.72 22.45
N ALA A 241 2.05 14.43 22.77
CA ALA A 241 1.33 13.45 21.95
C ALA A 241 -0.19 13.62 22.04
N GLU A 242 -0.70 13.96 23.24
CA GLU A 242 -2.11 14.20 23.49
C GLU A 242 -2.27 15.13 24.71
N LYS A 243 -3.29 16.00 24.69
CA LYS A 243 -3.63 16.88 25.81
C LYS A 243 -5.10 16.69 26.20
N ARG A 244 -5.34 16.16 27.40
CA ARG A 244 -6.67 16.09 28.03
C ARG A 244 -6.60 16.80 29.38
N GLY A 245 -7.27 17.94 29.48
CA GLY A 245 -7.20 18.79 30.67
C GLY A 245 -5.77 19.28 30.98
N ASP A 246 -5.51 19.55 32.26
CA ASP A 246 -4.19 19.92 32.78
C ASP A 246 -3.59 18.76 33.60
N ALA A 247 -3.00 17.80 32.88
CA ALA A 247 -2.38 16.63 33.50
C ALA A 247 -1.22 17.02 34.43
N ALA A 248 -0.47 18.08 34.12
CA ALA A 248 0.66 18.52 34.93
C ALA A 248 0.20 19.03 36.32
N ALA A 249 -0.85 19.86 36.36
CA ALA A 249 -1.43 20.33 37.61
C ALA A 249 -2.09 19.20 38.41
N ALA A 250 -2.74 18.24 37.76
CA ALA A 250 -3.33 17.09 38.42
C ALA A 250 -2.24 16.18 39.04
N LEU A 251 -1.18 15.89 38.28
CA LEU A 251 -0.05 15.06 38.74
C LEU A 251 0.76 15.74 39.84
N SER A 252 0.88 17.07 39.87
CA SER A 252 1.60 17.77 40.94
C SER A 252 0.87 17.66 42.29
N LYS A 253 -0.47 17.68 42.28
CA LYS A 253 -1.35 17.58 43.46
C LYS A 253 -1.70 16.15 43.88
N ALA A 254 -1.33 15.15 43.08
CA ALA A 254 -1.66 13.75 43.35
C ALA A 254 -1.04 13.26 44.68
N LYS A 255 -1.86 12.67 45.55
CA LYS A 255 -1.45 12.10 46.85
C LYS A 255 -0.53 10.88 46.72
N SER A 256 -0.64 10.15 45.60
CA SER A 256 0.16 8.98 45.29
C SER A 256 0.53 9.01 43.82
N LYS A 257 1.78 8.66 43.51
CA LYS A 257 2.32 8.63 42.15
C LYS A 257 3.03 7.30 41.94
N ALA A 258 2.79 6.68 40.81
CA ALA A 258 3.55 5.54 40.34
C ALA A 258 4.24 5.93 39.04
N ILE A 259 5.55 5.75 38.98
CA ILE A 259 6.36 6.03 37.80
C ILE A 259 6.93 4.70 37.35
N TYR A 260 6.71 4.38 36.08
CA TYR A 260 7.21 3.17 35.45
C TYR A 260 8.03 3.55 34.23
N GLU A 261 9.18 2.90 34.07
CA GLU A 261 9.99 2.98 32.87
C GLU A 261 9.79 1.69 32.07
N TYR A 262 9.51 1.84 30.78
CA TYR A 262 9.36 0.73 29.84
C TYR A 262 10.34 0.92 28.71
N GLU A 263 11.08 -0.13 28.40
CA GLU A 263 12.07 -0.14 27.32
C GLU A 263 11.66 -1.16 26.28
N PHE A 264 11.85 -0.81 25.01
CA PHE A 264 11.61 -1.69 23.88
C PHE A 264 12.91 -1.82 23.08
N PRO A 265 13.37 -3.04 22.76
CA PRO A 265 14.56 -3.23 21.96
C PRO A 265 14.29 -2.81 20.50
N PHE A 266 15.36 -2.64 19.73
CA PHE A 266 15.24 -2.55 18.27
C PHE A 266 14.76 -3.89 17.71
N LEU A 267 13.56 -3.89 17.12
CA LEU A 267 12.98 -5.06 16.49
C LEU A 267 13.25 -5.05 14.99
N ALA A 268 13.79 -6.16 14.50
CA ALA A 268 13.83 -6.42 13.07
C ALA A 268 12.42 -6.81 12.60
N HIS A 269 11.94 -6.15 11.55
CA HIS A 269 10.67 -6.51 10.92
C HIS A 269 10.68 -7.93 10.32
N ALA A 270 11.86 -8.41 9.89
CA ALA A 270 12.13 -9.75 9.38
C ALA A 270 11.04 -10.32 8.42
N PRO A 271 10.65 -9.60 7.35
CA PRO A 271 9.64 -10.09 6.44
C PRO A 271 10.15 -11.31 5.65
N MET A 272 9.27 -12.30 5.43
CA MET A 272 9.58 -13.48 4.62
C MET A 272 9.92 -13.12 3.17
N GLU A 273 9.22 -12.13 2.60
CA GLU A 273 9.63 -11.49 1.34
C GLU A 273 10.63 -10.36 1.69
N PRO A 274 11.90 -10.46 1.27
CA PRO A 274 12.85 -9.38 1.46
C PRO A 274 12.41 -8.11 0.71
N LEU A 275 12.75 -6.95 1.26
CA LEU A 275 12.50 -5.67 0.59
C LEU A 275 13.11 -5.67 -0.81
N ASN A 276 12.26 -5.45 -1.81
CA ASN A 276 12.60 -5.48 -3.22
C ASN A 276 11.95 -4.31 -3.95
N CYS A 277 12.43 -3.99 -5.15
CA CYS A 277 11.81 -3.01 -6.01
C CYS A 277 12.17 -3.32 -7.46
N THR A 278 11.16 -3.42 -8.31
CA THR A 278 11.33 -3.52 -9.76
C THR A 278 10.89 -2.21 -10.38
N ILE A 279 11.71 -1.62 -11.25
CA ILE A 279 11.43 -0.34 -11.91
C ILE A 279 11.68 -0.49 -13.41
N THR A 280 10.75 0.03 -14.22
CA THR A 280 10.99 0.36 -15.63
C THR A 280 11.08 1.87 -15.76
N PHE A 281 11.97 2.34 -16.63
CA PHE A 281 12.16 3.77 -16.89
C PHE A 281 12.62 3.98 -18.33
N ASP A 282 11.88 4.82 -19.08
CA ASP A 282 12.18 5.14 -20.49
C ASP A 282 12.80 6.53 -20.69
N GLY A 283 13.21 7.19 -19.60
CA GLY A 283 13.68 8.58 -19.60
C GLY A 283 12.57 9.62 -19.39
N LYS A 284 11.29 9.25 -19.56
CA LYS A 284 10.13 10.17 -19.44
C LYS A 284 9.06 9.66 -18.48
N LYS A 285 8.99 8.35 -18.29
CA LYS A 285 8.00 7.65 -17.47
C LYS A 285 8.68 6.51 -16.74
N ALA A 286 8.30 6.35 -15.47
CA ALA A 286 8.65 5.18 -14.69
C ALA A 286 7.40 4.41 -14.24
N GLU A 287 7.52 3.09 -14.18
CA GLU A 287 6.60 2.22 -13.47
C GLU A 287 7.39 1.40 -12.45
N ALA A 288 6.86 1.29 -11.23
CA ALA A 288 7.54 0.64 -10.12
C ALA A 288 6.60 -0.34 -9.41
N TRP A 289 7.16 -1.48 -9.01
CA TRP A 289 6.50 -2.54 -8.24
C TRP A 289 7.34 -2.87 -7.00
N SER A 290 6.70 -2.83 -5.83
CA SER A 290 7.29 -3.14 -4.53
C SER A 290 6.18 -3.30 -3.49
N GLY A 291 6.54 -3.69 -2.26
CA GLY A 291 5.66 -3.69 -1.09
C GLY A 291 5.40 -2.29 -0.52
N PHE A 292 4.98 -1.33 -1.36
CA PHE A 292 4.77 0.07 -0.97
C PHE A 292 3.66 0.20 0.09
N GLN A 293 4.03 0.62 1.31
CA GLN A 293 3.06 0.96 2.35
C GLN A 293 2.49 2.37 2.17
N MET A 294 3.28 3.28 1.59
CA MET A 294 2.96 4.70 1.41
C MET A 294 3.22 5.12 -0.05
N PRO A 295 2.47 4.55 -1.02
CA PRO A 295 2.80 4.67 -2.43
C PRO A 295 2.82 6.13 -2.93
N THR A 296 2.15 7.07 -2.25
CA THR A 296 2.28 8.51 -2.57
C THR A 296 3.68 9.05 -2.33
N THR A 297 4.25 8.74 -1.17
CA THR A 297 5.61 9.14 -0.77
C THR A 297 6.65 8.40 -1.60
N ASP A 298 6.45 7.09 -1.80
CA ASP A 298 7.36 6.27 -2.60
C ASP A 298 7.44 6.77 -4.06
N ARG A 299 6.29 7.10 -4.66
CA ARG A 299 6.24 7.71 -6.00
C ARG A 299 6.97 9.05 -6.04
N ALA A 300 6.83 9.89 -5.00
CA ALA A 300 7.50 11.18 -4.95
C ALA A 300 9.03 11.00 -4.87
N ALA A 301 9.52 10.07 -4.05
CA ALA A 301 10.94 9.74 -3.95
C ALA A 301 11.50 9.21 -5.27
N ILE A 302 10.80 8.27 -5.92
CA ILE A 302 11.19 7.75 -7.24
C ILE A 302 11.24 8.88 -8.27
N ALA A 303 10.22 9.75 -8.30
CA ALA A 303 10.16 10.86 -9.23
C ALA A 303 11.32 11.84 -9.02
N GLN A 304 11.65 12.15 -7.76
CA GLN A 304 12.78 13.02 -7.42
C GLN A 304 14.10 12.44 -7.91
N VAL A 305 14.37 11.15 -7.64
CA VAL A 305 15.62 10.48 -8.07
C VAL A 305 15.73 10.43 -9.59
N LEU A 306 14.62 10.19 -10.31
CA LEU A 306 14.60 10.09 -11.76
C LEU A 306 14.44 11.44 -12.48
N GLY A 307 14.39 12.56 -11.76
CA GLY A 307 14.16 13.88 -12.34
C GLY A 307 12.79 14.03 -13.02
N LEU A 308 11.81 13.21 -12.63
CA LEU A 308 10.46 13.23 -13.19
C LEU A 308 9.59 14.24 -12.43
N LYS A 309 8.77 14.99 -13.17
CA LYS A 309 7.69 15.77 -12.55
C LYS A 309 6.58 14.82 -12.10
N PRO A 310 6.09 14.89 -10.85
CA PRO A 310 4.96 14.07 -10.42
C PRO A 310 3.75 14.37 -11.30
N VAL A 311 3.29 13.39 -12.06
CA VAL A 311 2.09 13.56 -12.89
C VAL A 311 0.88 13.61 -11.95
N ARG A 312 0.19 14.76 -11.89
CA ARG A 312 -1.14 14.88 -11.27
C ARG A 312 -2.13 14.06 -12.10
N GLY A 313 -2.37 12.84 -11.65
CA GLY A 313 -3.40 11.94 -12.20
C GLY A 313 -3.01 11.29 -13.53
N ARG A 314 -3.19 9.96 -13.61
CA ARG A 314 -3.58 9.35 -14.87
C ARG A 314 -4.69 8.33 -14.64
N LYS A 315 -5.71 8.49 -15.47
CA LYS A 315 -6.76 7.52 -15.78
C LYS A 315 -6.16 6.13 -15.86
N PHE A 316 -6.82 5.20 -15.15
CA PHE A 316 -6.71 3.76 -15.32
C PHE A 316 -6.53 3.42 -16.81
N ARG A 317 -5.32 3.06 -17.24
CA ARG A 317 -5.20 2.23 -18.44
C ARG A 317 -5.51 0.81 -17.98
N LYS A 318 -6.66 0.29 -18.42
CA LYS A 318 -7.03 -1.13 -18.41
C LYS A 318 -5.97 -1.94 -19.18
N THR A 319 -4.80 -2.13 -18.60
CA THR A 319 -3.77 -3.06 -19.08
C THR A 319 -3.20 -3.85 -17.91
N CYS A 320 -4.09 -4.33 -17.04
CA CYS A 320 -3.96 -5.67 -16.49
C CYS A 320 -4.97 -6.55 -17.23
N ARG A 321 -4.87 -6.59 -18.58
CA ARG A 321 -5.42 -7.72 -19.33
C ARG A 321 -4.48 -8.87 -19.03
N LYS A 322 -5.00 -9.85 -18.29
CA LYS A 322 -4.52 -11.23 -18.33
C LYS A 322 -4.14 -11.57 -19.77
N LYS A 323 -2.86 -11.65 -20.06
CA LYS A 323 -2.35 -12.73 -20.90
C LYS A 323 -1.82 -13.75 -19.89
N PHE A 324 -2.62 -14.79 -19.68
CA PHE A 324 -2.02 -16.11 -19.50
C PHE A 324 -1.58 -16.55 -20.91
#